data_AF-H0E8V5-F1
#
_entry.id   AF-H0E8V5-F1
#
_cell.length_a   1.000
_cell.length_b   1.000
_cell.length_c   1.000
_cell.angle_alpha   90.00
_cell.angle_beta   90.00
_cell.angle_gamma   90.00
#
_symmetry.space_group_name_H-M   'P 1'
#
loop_
_entity.id
_entity.type
_entity.pdbx_description
1 polymer ?
#
loop_
_entity_poly.entity_id
_entity_poly.type
_entity_poly.pdbx_seq_one_letter_code
_entity_poly.pdbx_strand_id
1 'polypeptide(L)'
;MRTDDLLPLLPKIMDEVFERISFGVGRKNDEPVDHPVLDAIAQADFRPQRSMVQSARNQLGTVGAGNHYVDLFAGDDGFAWVGVHFGSRGFGHKTASGFLSMAAGGAFTDRSPDGEMDAPPTLFAVDSEIGQAYVSAMELAGAYAYAGRDVVVDKVLEILGARATHEVHNHHNYAWRERHHGVDAWVVRKGCTPAFPGQEGFVGATMGEPSVILRGREGVATDDLLASTVHGAGRVMSRTQAAGRMANRMECSQRDCPFWVSIGQFRDARERAGLTQNDRFTLCVDHPDGRMVKRRGRVKTGAIDFAAVQAQLAGGGIELRGGAADEAPAAYKRLDQVLAAHADTIEVLHRLTPIGVAMAPADTIDPFKD
;
A
#
# COMPACT_ATOMS: atom_id res chain seq x y z
N MET A 1 -12.04 -15.27 19.20
CA MET A 1 -13.21 -14.75 19.95
C MET A 1 -14.42 -14.71 19.03
N ARG A 2 -15.67 -14.73 19.54
CA ARG A 2 -16.86 -14.59 18.68
C ARG A 2 -17.02 -13.13 18.27
N THR A 3 -17.59 -12.88 17.10
CA THR A 3 -17.85 -11.51 16.61
C THR A 3 -18.73 -10.74 17.60
N ASP A 4 -19.77 -11.37 18.13
CA ASP A 4 -20.71 -10.73 19.06
C ASP A 4 -20.04 -10.24 20.36
N ASP A 5 -18.98 -10.92 20.80
CA ASP A 5 -18.20 -10.51 21.99
C ASP A 5 -17.32 -9.29 21.69
N LEU A 6 -16.90 -9.12 20.44
CA LEU A 6 -16.03 -8.03 19.98
C LEU A 6 -16.81 -6.73 19.74
N LEU A 7 -18.02 -6.82 19.17
CA LEU A 7 -18.80 -5.65 18.73
C LEU A 7 -18.98 -4.56 19.80
N PRO A 8 -19.33 -4.86 21.07
CA PRO A 8 -19.49 -3.83 22.10
C PRO A 8 -18.19 -3.10 22.47
N LEU A 9 -17.04 -3.73 22.21
CA LEU A 9 -15.71 -3.22 22.56
C LEU A 9 -15.01 -2.54 21.37
N LEU A 10 -15.58 -2.68 20.17
CA LEU A 10 -14.95 -2.37 18.90
C LEU A 10 -14.42 -0.92 18.80
N PRO A 11 -15.16 0.13 19.20
CA PRO A 11 -14.65 1.51 19.09
C PRO A 11 -13.35 1.70 19.89
N LYS A 12 -13.32 1.16 21.12
CA LYS A 12 -12.16 1.29 22.02
C LYS A 12 -10.96 0.46 21.52
N ILE A 13 -11.23 -0.73 20.99
CA ILE A 13 -10.20 -1.58 20.38
C ILE A 13 -9.61 -0.90 19.15
N MET A 14 -10.45 -0.30 18.30
CA MET A 14 -9.97 0.41 17.11
C MET A 14 -9.17 1.66 17.46
N ASP A 15 -9.51 2.37 18.53
CA ASP A 15 -8.69 3.47 19.07
C ASP A 15 -7.31 2.94 19.50
N GLU A 16 -7.27 1.86 20.28
CA GLU A 16 -6.01 1.27 20.76
C GLU A 16 -5.14 0.72 19.61
N VAL A 17 -5.74 0.06 18.62
CA VAL A 17 -5.07 -0.38 17.39
C VAL A 17 -4.45 0.82 16.67
N PHE A 18 -5.19 1.91 16.51
CA PHE A 18 -4.71 3.09 15.79
C PHE A 18 -3.65 3.88 16.54
N GLU A 19 -3.68 3.86 17.87
CA GLU A 19 -2.68 4.51 18.73
C GLU A 19 -1.37 3.72 18.84
N ARG A 20 -1.45 2.39 18.94
CA ARG A 20 -0.27 1.52 19.18
C ARG A 20 0.41 1.05 17.89
N ILE A 21 -0.29 1.02 16.77
CA ILE A 21 0.29 0.63 15.47
C ILE A 21 0.56 1.87 14.63
N SER A 22 1.73 1.90 13.98
CA SER A 22 2.14 3.05 13.18
C SER A 22 1.66 2.99 11.73
N PHE A 23 0.87 3.98 11.34
CA PHE A 23 0.34 4.19 9.99
C PHE A 23 0.96 5.42 9.32
N GLY A 24 1.30 5.31 8.03
CA GLY A 24 1.87 6.41 7.25
C GLY A 24 3.20 6.11 6.58
N VAL A 25 3.57 6.96 5.61
CA VAL A 25 4.86 6.82 4.92
C VAL A 25 6.00 7.31 5.81
N GLY A 26 7.12 6.56 5.84
CA GLY A 26 8.32 6.95 6.57
C GLY A 26 8.21 6.92 8.10
N ARG A 27 7.07 6.48 8.65
CA ARG A 27 6.90 6.29 10.10
C ARG A 27 7.86 5.23 10.63
N LYS A 28 8.17 5.36 11.91
CA LYS A 28 8.91 4.37 12.68
C LYS A 28 7.94 3.61 13.57
N ASN A 29 8.28 2.39 13.93
CA ASN A 29 7.58 1.68 14.97
C ASN A 29 7.94 2.30 16.33
N ASP A 30 6.92 2.76 17.05
CA ASP A 30 7.06 3.40 18.37
C ASP A 30 7.38 2.36 19.46
N GLU A 31 7.10 1.08 19.21
CA GLU A 31 7.50 -0.08 20.04
C GLU A 31 8.45 -0.99 19.22
N PRO A 32 9.76 -0.69 19.15
CA PRO A 32 10.71 -1.48 18.36
C PRO A 32 10.70 -2.96 18.72
N VAL A 33 10.65 -3.82 17.70
CA VAL A 33 10.62 -5.27 17.84
C VAL A 33 11.94 -5.87 17.39
N ASP A 34 12.44 -6.84 18.14
CA ASP A 34 13.56 -7.67 17.71
C ASP A 34 13.02 -8.92 17.00
N HIS A 35 13.62 -9.28 15.87
CA HIS A 35 13.16 -10.40 15.05
C HIS A 35 14.33 -10.98 14.26
N PRO A 36 14.43 -12.31 14.08
CA PRO A 36 15.53 -12.96 13.34
C PRO A 36 15.77 -12.42 11.93
N VAL A 37 14.74 -11.87 11.29
CA VAL A 37 14.87 -11.24 9.97
C VAL A 37 15.83 -10.03 9.98
N LEU A 38 15.95 -9.32 11.10
CA LEU A 38 16.87 -8.19 11.23
C LEU A 38 18.32 -8.66 11.24
N ASP A 39 18.59 -9.82 11.85
CA ASP A 39 19.91 -10.45 11.83
C ASP A 39 20.23 -10.96 10.42
N ALA A 40 19.26 -11.57 9.74
CA ALA A 40 19.40 -11.95 8.34
C ALA A 40 19.73 -10.74 7.45
N ILE A 41 19.12 -9.57 7.69
CA ILE A 41 19.48 -8.32 7.00
C ILE A 41 20.88 -7.85 7.37
N ALA A 42 21.27 -7.90 8.64
CA ALA A 42 22.61 -7.51 9.08
C ALA A 42 23.71 -8.37 8.44
N GLN A 43 23.41 -9.65 8.15
CA GLN A 43 24.35 -10.63 7.63
C GLN A 43 24.23 -10.87 6.11
N ALA A 44 23.25 -10.26 5.44
CA ALA A 44 22.97 -10.48 4.01
C ALA A 44 24.23 -10.30 3.15
N ASP A 45 24.50 -11.19 2.18
CA ASP A 45 25.71 -11.11 1.34
C ASP A 45 25.80 -9.82 0.51
N PHE A 46 24.63 -9.31 0.08
CA PHE A 46 24.54 -8.10 -0.70
C PHE A 46 24.67 -6.84 0.18
N ARG A 47 25.82 -6.15 0.08
CA ARG A 47 26.16 -4.98 0.91
C ARG A 47 25.07 -3.90 0.98
N PRO A 48 24.42 -3.50 -0.13
CA PRO A 48 23.36 -2.50 -0.07
C PRO A 48 22.19 -2.90 0.84
N GLN A 49 21.81 -4.18 0.90
CA GLN A 49 20.78 -4.62 1.84
C GLN A 49 21.22 -4.53 3.30
N ARG A 50 22.44 -4.97 3.62
CA ARG A 50 22.99 -4.81 4.98
C ARG A 50 22.94 -3.38 5.47
N SER A 51 23.25 -2.43 4.57
CA SER A 51 23.26 -1.00 4.90
C SER A 51 21.88 -0.45 5.32
N MET A 52 20.80 -1.16 4.98
CA MET A 52 19.44 -0.75 5.30
C MET A 52 18.94 -1.32 6.65
N VAL A 53 19.73 -2.11 7.39
CA VAL A 53 19.30 -2.77 8.63
C VAL A 53 18.68 -1.81 9.65
N GLN A 54 19.24 -0.60 9.82
CA GLN A 54 18.69 0.37 10.78
C GLN A 54 17.32 0.91 10.32
N SER A 55 17.16 1.14 9.01
CA SER A 55 15.87 1.55 8.46
C SER A 55 14.84 0.43 8.59
N ALA A 56 15.26 -0.82 8.35
CA ALA A 56 14.41 -2.00 8.49
C ALA A 56 13.99 -2.21 9.95
N ARG A 57 14.92 -2.09 10.92
CA ARG A 57 14.63 -2.14 12.36
C ARG A 57 13.63 -1.05 12.78
N ASN A 58 13.80 0.17 12.27
CA ASN A 58 12.89 1.27 12.57
C ASN A 58 11.48 1.07 11.99
N GLN A 59 11.32 0.31 10.89
CA GLN A 59 10.04 0.19 10.16
C GLN A 59 9.31 -1.15 10.40
N LEU A 60 9.95 -2.13 11.02
CA LEU A 60 9.36 -3.44 11.27
C LEU A 60 8.16 -3.27 12.20
N GLY A 61 6.99 -3.79 11.80
CA GLY A 61 5.73 -3.59 12.52
C GLY A 61 4.98 -2.29 12.17
N THR A 62 5.39 -1.55 11.14
CA THR A 62 4.61 -0.42 10.60
C THR A 62 3.77 -0.85 9.40
N VAL A 63 2.57 -0.28 9.26
CA VAL A 63 1.61 -0.65 8.19
C VAL A 63 1.89 0.14 6.91
N GLY A 64 2.13 1.44 7.05
CA GLY A 64 2.29 2.35 5.91
C GLY A 64 1.07 3.12 5.49
N ALA A 65 1.07 3.58 4.24
CA ALA A 65 -0.01 4.35 3.63
C ALA A 65 -0.46 3.75 2.30
N GLY A 66 -1.48 4.35 1.68
CA GLY A 66 -2.17 3.83 0.51
C GLY A 66 -3.19 2.78 0.92
N ASN A 67 -3.33 1.71 0.15
CA ASN A 67 -4.25 0.60 0.45
C ASN A 67 -3.73 -0.35 1.54
N HIS A 68 -2.86 0.15 2.42
CA HIS A 68 -2.33 -0.62 3.53
C HIS A 68 -3.21 -0.41 4.77
N TYR A 69 -3.58 -1.50 5.43
CA TYR A 69 -4.57 -1.47 6.50
C TYR A 69 -4.35 -2.55 7.56
N VAL A 70 -5.04 -2.35 8.69
CA VAL A 70 -5.33 -3.34 9.73
C VAL A 70 -6.84 -3.33 9.92
N ASP A 71 -7.48 -4.46 9.63
CA ASP A 71 -8.92 -4.60 9.66
C ASP A 71 -9.34 -5.69 10.67
N LEU A 72 -10.44 -5.43 11.34
CA LEU A 72 -11.21 -6.42 12.09
C LEU A 72 -12.45 -6.78 11.28
N PHE A 73 -12.69 -8.06 11.10
CA PHE A 73 -13.82 -8.57 10.33
C PHE A 73 -14.74 -9.45 11.16
N ALA A 74 -16.02 -9.41 10.82
CA ALA A 74 -16.99 -10.44 11.13
C ALA A 74 -16.96 -11.51 10.05
N GLY A 75 -16.52 -12.73 10.41
CA GLY A 75 -16.59 -13.89 9.52
C GLY A 75 -18.00 -14.49 9.44
N ASP A 76 -18.32 -15.11 8.32
CA ASP A 76 -19.56 -15.89 8.15
C ASP A 76 -19.61 -17.17 9.01
N ASP A 77 -18.49 -17.56 9.60
CA ASP A 77 -18.32 -18.57 10.64
C ASP A 77 -18.66 -18.05 12.06
N GLY A 78 -18.93 -16.76 12.20
CA GLY A 78 -19.22 -16.05 13.44
C GLY A 78 -18.01 -15.80 14.33
N PHE A 79 -16.79 -15.99 13.82
CA PHE A 79 -15.56 -15.59 14.50
C PHE A 79 -15.11 -14.21 14.03
N ALA A 80 -14.42 -13.51 14.93
CA ALA A 80 -13.69 -12.31 14.55
C ALA A 80 -12.39 -12.70 13.83
N TRP A 81 -12.10 -12.02 12.72
CA TRP A 81 -10.85 -12.17 11.98
C TRP A 81 -10.04 -10.88 12.03
N VAL A 82 -8.72 -11.02 12.13
CA VAL A 82 -7.77 -9.92 11.97
C VAL A 82 -7.17 -10.06 10.57
N GLY A 83 -7.29 -9.02 9.74
CA GLY A 83 -6.62 -9.00 8.44
C GLY A 83 -5.71 -7.79 8.32
N VAL A 84 -4.50 -8.03 7.84
CA VAL A 84 -3.51 -6.98 7.61
C VAL A 84 -3.07 -7.00 6.15
N HIS A 85 -2.92 -5.82 5.57
CA HIS A 85 -2.41 -5.68 4.20
C HIS A 85 -1.29 -4.66 4.20
N PHE A 86 -0.05 -5.13 4.10
CA PHE A 86 1.10 -4.31 3.75
C PHE A 86 2.29 -5.17 3.33
N GLY A 87 3.26 -4.52 2.67
CA GLY A 87 4.47 -5.16 2.17
C GLY A 87 5.73 -4.84 2.98
N SER A 88 6.88 -5.04 2.34
CA SER A 88 8.24 -4.85 2.87
C SER A 88 8.67 -3.41 3.14
N ARG A 89 7.71 -2.47 3.25
CA ARG A 89 7.93 -1.04 3.53
C ARG A 89 9.01 -0.41 2.63
N GLY A 90 9.76 0.55 3.17
CA GLY A 90 10.86 1.19 2.46
C GLY A 90 12.00 0.24 2.12
N PHE A 91 12.17 -0.86 2.88
CA PHE A 91 13.22 -1.85 2.64
C PHE A 91 13.08 -2.48 1.24
N GLY A 92 11.95 -3.13 0.95
CA GLY A 92 11.78 -3.74 -0.37
C GLY A 92 11.57 -2.73 -1.51
N HIS A 93 11.01 -1.54 -1.23
CA HIS A 93 10.94 -0.48 -2.24
C HIS A 93 12.34 -0.03 -2.69
N LYS A 94 13.24 0.23 -1.74
CA LYS A 94 14.65 0.59 -2.03
C LYS A 94 15.40 -0.57 -2.69
N THR A 95 15.11 -1.82 -2.30
CA THR A 95 15.63 -3.00 -3.01
C THR A 95 15.26 -2.97 -4.49
N ALA A 96 13.98 -2.90 -4.83
CA ALA A 96 13.55 -2.88 -6.22
C ALA A 96 14.13 -1.68 -7.01
N SER A 97 14.02 -0.47 -6.48
CA SER A 97 14.53 0.75 -7.12
C SER A 97 16.04 0.73 -7.30
N GLY A 98 16.78 0.18 -6.33
CA GLY A 98 18.25 0.11 -6.42
C GLY A 98 18.73 -0.89 -7.48
N PHE A 99 18.06 -2.04 -7.63
CA PHE A 99 18.36 -2.96 -8.72
C PHE A 99 18.01 -2.39 -10.09
N LEU A 100 16.91 -1.65 -10.21
CA LEU A 100 16.58 -0.93 -11.46
C LEU A 100 17.63 0.14 -11.81
N SER A 101 18.12 0.88 -10.82
CA SER A 101 19.21 1.83 -11.00
C SER A 101 20.48 1.16 -11.49
N MET A 102 20.87 0.02 -10.88
CA MET A 102 22.03 -0.75 -11.30
C MET A 102 21.89 -1.30 -12.73
N ALA A 103 20.69 -1.70 -13.15
CA ALA A 103 20.44 -2.10 -14.54
C ALA A 103 20.63 -0.94 -15.53
N ALA A 104 20.32 0.29 -15.10
CA ALA A 104 20.56 1.52 -15.88
C ALA A 104 22.01 2.03 -15.80
N GLY A 105 22.91 1.31 -15.12
CA GLY A 105 24.32 1.68 -14.95
C GLY A 105 24.59 2.68 -13.82
N GLY A 106 23.58 2.98 -12.99
CA GLY A 106 23.71 3.82 -11.80
C GLY A 106 24.16 3.05 -10.56
N ALA A 107 24.40 3.77 -9.46
CA ALA A 107 24.60 3.15 -8.15
C ALA A 107 23.25 2.69 -7.56
N PHE A 108 23.28 1.70 -6.67
CA PHE A 108 22.07 1.19 -5.99
C PHE A 108 21.30 2.28 -5.23
N THR A 109 21.98 3.31 -4.75
CA THR A 109 21.38 4.43 -4.00
C THR A 109 20.84 5.54 -4.90
N ASP A 110 21.14 5.51 -6.19
CA ASP A 110 20.69 6.54 -7.12
C ASP A 110 19.19 6.41 -7.36
N ARG A 111 18.59 7.53 -7.76
CA ARG A 111 17.18 7.53 -8.15
C ARG A 111 17.05 6.72 -9.44
N SER A 112 16.27 5.65 -9.38
CA SER A 112 15.90 4.90 -10.59
C SER A 112 15.25 5.87 -11.60
N PRO A 113 15.64 5.81 -12.89
CA PRO A 113 14.89 6.51 -13.91
C PRO A 113 13.44 6.01 -13.91
N ASP A 114 12.49 6.94 -13.95
CA ASP A 114 11.09 6.60 -14.18
C ASP A 114 10.97 6.14 -15.64
N GLY A 115 10.80 4.83 -15.85
CA GLY A 115 10.52 4.28 -17.17
C GLY A 115 9.13 4.70 -17.64
N GLU A 116 8.95 4.80 -18.97
CA GLU A 116 7.60 4.90 -19.52
C GLU A 116 6.76 3.68 -19.14
N MET A 117 5.45 3.83 -19.09
CA MET A 117 4.52 2.75 -18.72
C MET A 117 4.69 1.50 -19.59
N ASP A 118 5.08 1.70 -20.86
CA ASP A 118 5.25 0.67 -21.88
C ASP A 118 6.74 0.29 -22.09
N ALA A 119 7.63 0.70 -21.19
CA ALA A 119 9.03 0.31 -21.26
C ALA A 119 9.18 -1.22 -21.16
N PRO A 120 10.11 -1.83 -21.93
CA PRO A 120 10.36 -3.26 -21.83
C PRO A 120 10.82 -3.61 -20.40
N PRO A 121 10.52 -4.82 -19.91
CA PRO A 121 10.93 -5.22 -18.58
C PRO A 121 12.46 -5.24 -18.47
N THR A 122 12.98 -4.71 -17.38
CA THR A 122 14.37 -4.91 -16.98
C THR A 122 14.55 -6.35 -16.54
N LEU A 123 15.46 -7.09 -17.19
CA LEU A 123 15.71 -8.50 -16.92
C LEU A 123 17.17 -8.71 -16.50
N PHE A 124 17.37 -9.57 -15.50
CA PHE A 124 18.68 -10.12 -15.16
C PHE A 124 18.68 -11.62 -15.45
N ALA A 125 19.76 -12.11 -16.03
CA ALA A 125 19.99 -13.55 -16.09
C ALA A 125 20.15 -14.07 -14.65
N VAL A 126 19.37 -15.08 -14.27
CA VAL A 126 19.30 -15.55 -12.87
C VAL A 126 20.67 -16.03 -12.39
N ASP A 127 21.45 -16.67 -13.25
CA ASP A 127 22.80 -17.19 -12.98
C ASP A 127 23.90 -16.11 -12.95
N SER A 128 23.59 -14.87 -13.32
CA SER A 128 24.52 -13.74 -13.18
C SER A 128 24.67 -13.32 -11.73
N GLU A 129 25.79 -12.67 -11.39
CA GLU A 129 26.06 -12.14 -10.05
C GLU A 129 24.95 -11.17 -9.60
N ILE A 130 24.50 -10.27 -10.48
CA ILE A 130 23.41 -9.32 -10.18
C ILE A 130 22.06 -10.02 -10.05
N GLY A 131 21.81 -11.08 -10.84
CA GLY A 131 20.60 -11.89 -10.76
C GLY A 131 20.51 -12.65 -9.43
N GLN A 132 21.58 -13.32 -9.02
CA GLN A 132 21.67 -13.99 -7.72
C GLN A 132 21.52 -13.00 -6.56
N ALA A 133 22.18 -11.83 -6.65
CA ALA A 133 22.01 -10.77 -5.65
C ALA A 133 20.56 -10.28 -5.57
N TYR A 134 19.86 -10.14 -6.70
CA TYR A 134 18.45 -9.76 -6.73
C TYR A 134 17.56 -10.83 -6.11
N VAL A 135 17.78 -12.11 -6.43
CA VAL A 135 17.03 -13.24 -5.86
C VAL A 135 17.16 -13.25 -4.34
N SER A 136 18.38 -13.27 -3.80
CA SER A 136 18.60 -13.25 -2.35
C SER A 136 17.98 -11.99 -1.71
N ALA A 137 18.06 -10.86 -2.40
CA ALA A 137 17.51 -9.62 -1.90
C ALA A 137 15.98 -9.61 -1.87
N MET A 138 15.34 -10.11 -2.91
CA MET A 138 13.90 -10.27 -3.01
C MET A 138 13.41 -11.25 -1.93
N GLU A 139 14.09 -12.38 -1.74
CA GLU A 139 13.74 -13.37 -0.73
C GLU A 139 13.77 -12.77 0.68
N LEU A 140 14.82 -12.03 0.99
CA LEU A 140 14.94 -11.34 2.27
C LEU A 140 13.87 -10.25 2.46
N ALA A 141 13.51 -9.52 1.40
CA ALA A 141 12.42 -8.55 1.44
C ALA A 141 11.04 -9.24 1.65
N GLY A 142 10.85 -10.43 1.07
CA GLY A 142 9.69 -11.29 1.32
C GLY A 142 9.59 -11.69 2.77
N ALA A 143 10.66 -12.25 3.33
CA ALA A 143 10.74 -12.61 4.75
C ALA A 143 10.49 -11.41 5.68
N TYR A 144 11.03 -10.24 5.34
CA TYR A 144 10.80 -9.01 6.10
C TYR A 144 9.34 -8.55 6.04
N ALA A 145 8.67 -8.67 4.89
CA ALA A 145 7.25 -8.37 4.77
C ALA A 145 6.38 -9.34 5.58
N TYR A 146 6.75 -10.62 5.60
CA TYR A 146 6.08 -11.66 6.41
C TYR A 146 6.19 -11.32 7.90
N ALA A 147 7.42 -11.15 8.39
CA ALA A 147 7.70 -10.77 9.78
C ALA A 147 6.99 -9.48 10.21
N GLY A 148 6.93 -8.49 9.31
CA GLY A 148 6.20 -7.25 9.58
C GLY A 148 4.72 -7.49 9.82
N ARG A 149 4.07 -8.36 9.02
CA ARG A 149 2.66 -8.71 9.18
C ARG A 149 2.40 -9.49 10.45
N ASP A 150 3.23 -10.48 10.76
CA ASP A 150 3.12 -11.25 12.01
C ASP A 150 3.21 -10.33 13.23
N VAL A 151 4.21 -9.44 13.27
CA VAL A 151 4.35 -8.47 14.37
C VAL A 151 3.10 -7.60 14.57
N VAL A 152 2.46 -7.16 13.49
CA VAL A 152 1.22 -6.36 13.59
C VAL A 152 0.04 -7.22 14.00
N VAL A 153 -0.11 -8.43 13.46
CA VAL A 153 -1.16 -9.37 13.85
C VAL A 153 -1.04 -9.72 15.33
N ASP A 154 0.16 -10.06 15.80
CA ASP A 154 0.46 -10.34 17.21
C ASP A 154 0.09 -9.17 18.12
N LYS A 155 0.40 -7.94 17.69
CA LYS A 155 0.03 -6.73 18.44
C LYS A 155 -1.49 -6.57 18.52
N VAL A 156 -2.23 -6.83 17.45
CA VAL A 156 -3.71 -6.79 17.47
C VAL A 156 -4.26 -7.90 18.36
N LEU A 157 -3.71 -9.12 18.29
CA LEU A 157 -4.12 -10.23 19.15
C LEU A 157 -3.85 -9.94 20.63
N GLU A 158 -2.73 -9.27 20.95
CA GLU A 158 -2.40 -8.75 22.29
C GLU A 158 -3.48 -7.78 22.78
N ILE A 159 -3.86 -6.77 21.96
CA ILE A 159 -4.91 -5.79 22.27
C ILE A 159 -6.25 -6.48 22.50
N LEU A 160 -6.58 -7.50 21.70
CA LEU A 160 -7.80 -8.29 21.82
C LEU A 160 -7.79 -9.25 23.03
N GLY A 161 -6.63 -9.51 23.64
CA GLY A 161 -6.47 -10.58 24.63
C GLY A 161 -6.80 -11.96 24.05
N ALA A 162 -6.51 -12.17 22.76
CA ALA A 162 -6.90 -13.35 21.99
C ALA A 162 -5.68 -14.11 21.45
N ARG A 163 -5.93 -15.32 20.94
CA ARG A 163 -4.96 -16.10 20.17
C ARG A 163 -5.55 -16.49 18.84
N ALA A 164 -4.72 -16.53 17.79
CA ALA A 164 -5.14 -17.06 16.51
C ALA A 164 -5.45 -18.57 16.62
N THR A 165 -6.52 -18.99 15.96
CA THR A 165 -6.90 -20.41 15.82
C THR A 165 -6.77 -20.90 14.39
N HIS A 166 -6.70 -19.98 13.43
CA HIS A 166 -6.53 -20.22 12.01
C HIS A 166 -5.80 -19.02 11.42
N GLU A 167 -4.83 -19.27 10.54
CA GLU A 167 -4.02 -18.24 9.92
C GLU A 167 -3.88 -18.53 8.43
N VAL A 168 -4.08 -17.50 7.62
CA VAL A 168 -3.90 -17.55 6.17
C VAL A 168 -3.03 -16.38 5.77
N HIS A 169 -2.02 -16.67 4.98
CA HIS A 169 -1.02 -15.68 4.63
C HIS A 169 -0.58 -15.86 3.17
N ASN A 170 -0.47 -14.75 2.43
CA ASN A 170 0.01 -14.77 1.06
C ASN A 170 0.79 -13.50 0.66
N HIS A 171 1.65 -13.66 -0.35
CA HIS A 171 2.27 -12.54 -1.06
C HIS A 171 1.58 -12.32 -2.39
N HIS A 172 1.52 -11.06 -2.82
CA HIS A 172 0.92 -10.71 -4.13
C HIS A 172 1.79 -9.84 -5.03
N ASN A 173 3.03 -9.59 -4.61
CA ASN A 173 4.07 -8.87 -5.36
C ASN A 173 5.39 -9.55 -5.05
N TYR A 174 5.64 -10.68 -5.70
CA TYR A 174 6.75 -11.57 -5.38
C TYR A 174 7.00 -12.56 -6.52
N ALA A 175 8.17 -13.20 -6.53
CA ALA A 175 8.48 -14.25 -7.48
C ALA A 175 8.93 -15.52 -6.77
N TRP A 176 8.48 -16.68 -7.27
CA TRP A 176 8.81 -17.99 -6.72
C TRP A 176 9.43 -18.86 -7.80
N ARG A 177 10.33 -19.75 -7.39
CA ARG A 177 10.82 -20.82 -8.26
C ARG A 177 9.81 -21.95 -8.25
N GLU A 178 9.13 -22.14 -9.36
CA GLU A 178 8.01 -23.08 -9.52
C GLU A 178 8.19 -23.90 -10.80
N ARG A 179 7.49 -25.03 -10.89
CA ARG A 179 7.52 -25.89 -12.06
C ARG A 179 6.15 -25.92 -12.72
N HIS A 180 6.07 -25.44 -13.95
CA HIS A 180 4.85 -25.39 -14.76
C HIS A 180 5.14 -25.91 -16.17
N HIS A 181 4.21 -26.67 -16.76
CA HIS A 181 4.39 -27.30 -18.07
C HIS A 181 5.70 -28.09 -18.22
N GLY A 182 6.19 -28.66 -17.12
CA GLY A 182 7.46 -29.40 -17.07
C GLY A 182 8.72 -28.54 -17.01
N VAL A 183 8.60 -27.21 -17.04
CA VAL A 183 9.70 -26.23 -17.01
C VAL A 183 9.84 -25.63 -15.61
N ASP A 184 11.06 -25.64 -15.08
CA ASP A 184 11.41 -24.90 -13.86
C ASP A 184 11.66 -23.43 -14.21
N ALA A 185 10.88 -22.53 -13.61
CA ALA A 185 10.92 -21.10 -13.91
C ALA A 185 10.71 -20.24 -12.65
N TRP A 186 11.07 -18.97 -12.75
CA TRP A 186 10.65 -17.96 -11.78
C TRP A 186 9.30 -17.39 -12.21
N VAL A 187 8.25 -17.71 -11.46
CA VAL A 187 6.91 -17.17 -11.68
C VAL A 187 6.79 -15.83 -10.96
N VAL A 188 6.77 -14.74 -11.74
CA VAL A 188 6.66 -13.37 -11.22
C VAL A 188 5.19 -13.00 -11.10
N ARG A 189 4.74 -12.69 -9.88
CA ARG A 189 3.38 -12.24 -9.60
C ARG A 189 3.38 -10.79 -9.15
N LYS A 190 2.59 -9.96 -9.82
CA LYS A 190 2.36 -8.55 -9.47
C LYS A 190 0.86 -8.28 -9.53
N GLY A 191 0.23 -8.10 -8.37
CA GLY A 191 -1.22 -7.95 -8.30
C GLY A 191 -2.00 -9.28 -8.27
N CYS A 192 -1.30 -10.40 -8.08
CA CYS A 192 -1.89 -11.74 -8.04
C CYS A 192 -1.14 -12.60 -7.02
N THR A 193 -1.79 -13.65 -6.52
CA THR A 193 -1.28 -14.54 -5.46
C THR A 193 -1.29 -16.00 -5.93
N PRO A 194 -0.40 -16.87 -5.43
CA PRO A 194 -0.52 -18.30 -5.65
C PRO A 194 -1.85 -18.84 -5.12
N ALA A 195 -2.41 -19.80 -5.84
CA ALA A 195 -3.63 -20.55 -5.55
C ALA A 195 -3.49 -21.97 -6.11
N PHE A 196 -2.44 -22.67 -5.66
CA PHE A 196 -2.28 -24.10 -5.94
C PHE A 196 -3.51 -24.87 -5.40
N PRO A 197 -3.87 -26.02 -5.99
CA PRO A 197 -4.93 -26.86 -5.46
C PRO A 197 -4.77 -27.13 -3.96
N GLY A 198 -5.79 -26.81 -3.17
CA GLY A 198 -5.77 -26.94 -1.71
C GLY A 198 -5.14 -25.76 -0.95
N GLN A 199 -4.42 -24.86 -1.62
CA GLN A 199 -3.78 -23.71 -0.98
C GLN A 199 -4.79 -22.61 -0.67
N GLU A 200 -4.82 -22.18 0.60
CA GLU A 200 -5.61 -21.02 1.04
C GLU A 200 -4.92 -19.69 0.75
N GLY A 201 -5.72 -18.65 0.54
CA GLY A 201 -5.26 -17.29 0.34
C GLY A 201 -6.26 -16.27 0.85
N PHE A 202 -5.75 -15.11 1.26
CA PHE A 202 -6.54 -13.95 1.65
C PHE A 202 -6.60 -12.95 0.50
N VAL A 203 -7.82 -12.49 0.19
CA VAL A 203 -8.09 -11.50 -0.85
C VAL A 203 -8.85 -10.34 -0.24
N GLY A 204 -8.13 -9.24 -0.04
CA GLY A 204 -8.65 -8.00 0.51
C GLY A 204 -9.53 -7.25 -0.49
N ALA A 205 -10.65 -6.71 0.00
CA ALA A 205 -11.54 -5.85 -0.78
C ALA A 205 -11.19 -4.37 -0.58
N THR A 206 -12.10 -3.62 0.06
CA THR A 206 -11.96 -2.19 0.36
C THR A 206 -12.42 -1.95 1.79
N MET A 207 -12.26 -0.73 2.31
CA MET A 207 -12.69 -0.33 3.66
C MET A 207 -14.19 -0.54 3.97
N GLY A 208 -15.02 -0.90 2.98
CA GLY A 208 -16.45 -1.12 3.18
C GLY A 208 -17.03 -2.34 2.46
N GLU A 209 -16.19 -3.16 1.82
CA GLU A 209 -16.65 -4.35 1.10
C GLU A 209 -16.08 -5.62 1.76
N PRO A 210 -16.81 -6.76 1.74
CA PRO A 210 -16.30 -7.99 2.33
C PRO A 210 -15.05 -8.51 1.63
N SER A 211 -14.04 -8.83 2.42
CA SER A 211 -12.85 -9.58 1.96
C SER A 211 -13.15 -11.09 1.98
N VAL A 212 -12.28 -11.92 1.41
CA VAL A 212 -12.49 -13.38 1.40
C VAL A 212 -11.25 -14.16 1.78
N ILE A 213 -11.48 -15.30 2.46
CA ILE A 213 -10.56 -16.43 2.45
C ILE A 213 -11.01 -17.34 1.32
N LEU A 214 -10.09 -17.65 0.41
CA LEU A 214 -10.31 -18.55 -0.70
C LEU A 214 -9.33 -19.71 -0.68
N ARG A 215 -9.59 -20.72 -1.50
CA ARG A 215 -8.72 -21.87 -1.73
C ARG A 215 -8.64 -22.20 -3.21
N GLY A 216 -7.48 -22.61 -3.70
CA GLY A 216 -7.37 -23.19 -5.05
C GLY A 216 -8.17 -24.51 -5.14
N ARG A 217 -9.01 -24.65 -6.17
CA ARG A 217 -9.87 -25.85 -6.31
C ARG A 217 -9.02 -27.11 -6.56
N GLU A 218 -9.39 -28.19 -5.88
CA GLU A 218 -8.82 -29.50 -6.15
C GLU A 218 -9.33 -30.07 -7.48
N GLY A 219 -8.51 -30.88 -8.14
CA GLY A 219 -8.87 -31.56 -9.39
C GLY A 219 -9.01 -30.63 -10.61
N VAL A 220 -8.80 -29.33 -10.46
CA VAL A 220 -8.81 -28.36 -11.56
C VAL A 220 -7.38 -28.09 -12.02
N ALA A 221 -7.13 -28.24 -13.33
CA ALA A 221 -5.85 -27.87 -13.91
C ALA A 221 -5.72 -26.34 -13.95
N THR A 222 -4.72 -25.81 -13.24
CA THR A 222 -4.45 -24.37 -13.16
C THR A 222 -3.09 -23.98 -13.76
N ASP A 223 -2.46 -24.89 -14.51
CA ASP A 223 -1.11 -24.70 -15.06
C ASP A 223 -1.05 -23.52 -16.05
N ASP A 224 -2.09 -23.33 -16.86
CA ASP A 224 -2.24 -22.18 -17.78
C ASP A 224 -2.34 -20.83 -17.03
N LEU A 225 -2.77 -20.86 -15.78
CA LEU A 225 -2.80 -19.69 -14.88
C LEU A 225 -1.54 -19.61 -13.99
N LEU A 226 -0.56 -20.49 -14.20
CA LEU A 226 0.59 -20.69 -13.31
C LEU A 226 0.13 -20.79 -11.84
N ALA A 227 -0.95 -21.54 -11.62
CA ALA A 227 -1.63 -21.69 -10.32
C ALA A 227 -1.83 -20.36 -9.58
N SER A 228 -2.29 -19.32 -10.26
CA SER A 228 -2.45 -17.97 -9.69
C SER A 228 -3.92 -17.52 -9.62
N THR A 229 -4.22 -16.64 -8.67
CA THR A 229 -5.50 -15.93 -8.57
C THR A 229 -5.32 -14.46 -8.22
N VAL A 230 -6.42 -13.71 -8.22
CA VAL A 230 -6.47 -12.28 -7.89
C VAL A 230 -6.07 -12.01 -6.44
N HIS A 231 -5.45 -10.86 -6.19
CA HIS A 231 -5.09 -10.44 -4.82
C HIS A 231 -6.12 -9.54 -4.14
N GLY A 232 -7.10 -9.05 -4.92
CA GLY A 232 -8.02 -7.97 -4.53
C GLY A 232 -8.70 -7.37 -5.75
N ALA A 233 -9.60 -6.41 -5.52
CA ALA A 233 -10.49 -5.91 -6.58
C ALA A 233 -9.78 -5.12 -7.69
N GLY A 234 -8.71 -4.40 -7.36
CA GLY A 234 -8.01 -3.52 -8.29
C GLY A 234 -8.73 -2.18 -8.52
N ARG A 235 -7.95 -1.13 -8.81
CA ARG A 235 -8.46 0.25 -8.91
C ARG A 235 -9.14 0.50 -10.26
N VAL A 236 -10.20 1.31 -10.25
CA VAL A 236 -10.84 1.85 -11.47
C VAL A 236 -10.48 3.32 -11.72
N MET A 237 -9.86 3.98 -10.75
CA MET A 237 -9.39 5.36 -10.89
C MET A 237 -8.07 5.61 -10.15
N SER A 238 -7.29 6.56 -10.66
CA SER A 238 -6.04 7.00 -10.04
C SER A 238 -6.30 7.62 -8.66
N ARG A 239 -5.28 7.59 -7.78
CA ARG A 239 -5.37 8.25 -6.47
C ARG A 239 -5.71 9.73 -6.58
N THR A 240 -5.08 10.42 -7.53
CA THR A 240 -5.33 11.83 -7.80
C THR A 240 -6.71 12.10 -8.38
N GLN A 241 -7.31 11.17 -9.12
CA GLN A 241 -8.70 11.32 -9.56
C GLN A 241 -9.68 11.14 -8.40
N ALA A 242 -9.43 10.19 -7.51
CA ALA A 242 -10.28 9.94 -6.34
C ALA A 242 -10.20 11.07 -5.30
N ALA A 243 -8.99 11.36 -4.78
CA ALA A 243 -8.78 12.32 -3.70
C ALA A 243 -8.51 13.76 -4.16
N GLY A 244 -8.21 13.96 -5.45
CA GLY A 244 -7.70 15.23 -5.95
C GLY A 244 -6.20 15.38 -5.69
N ARG A 245 -5.72 16.62 -5.70
CA ARG A 245 -4.32 16.95 -5.42
C ARG A 245 -4.23 18.21 -4.59
N MET A 246 -3.54 18.10 -3.46
CA MET A 246 -3.04 19.23 -2.69
C MET A 246 -1.61 19.50 -3.14
N ALA A 247 -1.29 20.75 -3.42
CA ALA A 247 0.07 21.15 -3.76
C ALA A 247 0.32 22.60 -3.33
N ASN A 248 1.57 23.02 -3.38
CA ASN A 248 1.87 24.44 -3.37
C ASN A 248 1.26 25.08 -4.62
N ARG A 249 0.58 26.20 -4.43
CA ARG A 249 0.02 27.05 -5.48
C ARG A 249 0.27 28.51 -5.12
N MET A 250 0.23 29.38 -6.13
CA MET A 250 0.34 30.81 -5.91
C MET A 250 -1.06 31.36 -5.73
N GLU A 251 -1.32 31.94 -4.57
CA GLU A 251 -2.59 32.58 -4.22
C GLU A 251 -2.38 34.09 -4.05
N CYS A 252 -3.42 34.89 -4.23
CA CYS A 252 -3.33 36.32 -3.93
C CYS A 252 -3.07 36.55 -2.42
N SER A 253 -2.31 37.59 -2.09
CA SER A 253 -2.08 38.00 -0.70
C SER A 253 -3.33 38.59 -0.04
N GLN A 254 -4.32 39.01 -0.83
CA GLN A 254 -5.61 39.50 -0.34
C GLN A 254 -6.46 38.33 0.14
N ARG A 255 -6.93 38.41 1.40
CA ARG A 255 -7.53 37.29 2.14
C ARG A 255 -8.76 36.69 1.43
N ASP A 256 -9.59 37.53 0.82
CA ASP A 256 -10.87 37.11 0.23
C ASP A 256 -10.80 36.93 -1.29
N CYS A 257 -9.60 36.97 -1.86
CA CYS A 257 -9.39 36.74 -3.27
C CYS A 257 -9.31 35.23 -3.57
N PRO A 258 -10.26 34.64 -4.33
CA PRO A 258 -10.24 33.21 -4.63
C PRO A 258 -9.20 32.83 -5.70
N PHE A 259 -8.59 33.82 -6.36
CA PHE A 259 -7.64 33.60 -7.45
C PHE A 259 -6.39 32.86 -6.99
N TRP A 260 -6.08 31.79 -7.71
CA TRP A 260 -4.83 31.06 -7.59
C TRP A 260 -4.38 30.52 -8.94
N VAL A 261 -3.09 30.26 -9.06
CA VAL A 261 -2.49 29.55 -10.20
C VAL A 261 -1.48 28.51 -9.71
N SER A 262 -1.22 27.47 -10.49
CA SER A 262 -0.18 26.50 -10.15
C SER A 262 1.22 27.13 -10.19
N ILE A 263 2.19 26.53 -9.51
CA ILE A 263 3.59 26.98 -9.54
C ILE A 263 4.16 27.00 -10.97
N GLY A 264 3.80 26.01 -11.80
CA GLY A 264 4.20 25.94 -13.21
C GLY A 264 3.63 27.13 -14.00
N GLN A 265 2.32 27.34 -13.94
CA GLN A 265 1.67 28.47 -14.60
C GLN A 265 2.22 29.82 -14.15
N PHE A 266 2.55 29.96 -12.86
CA PHE A 266 3.18 31.16 -12.32
C PHE A 266 4.58 31.39 -12.89
N ARG A 267 5.40 30.35 -12.97
CA ARG A 267 6.74 30.41 -13.57
C ARG A 267 6.67 30.82 -15.04
N ASP A 268 5.79 30.16 -15.80
CA ASP A 268 5.61 30.43 -17.24
C ASP A 268 5.03 31.84 -17.48
N ALA A 269 4.19 32.36 -16.58
CA ALA A 269 3.70 33.73 -16.63
C ALA A 269 4.82 34.75 -16.36
N ARG A 270 5.70 34.49 -15.39
CA ARG A 270 6.86 35.36 -15.11
C ARG A 270 7.85 35.40 -16.26
N GLU A 271 8.13 34.25 -16.86
CA GLU A 271 9.03 34.13 -18.02
C GLU A 271 8.48 34.92 -19.21
N ARG A 272 7.18 34.76 -19.53
CA ARG A 272 6.53 35.55 -20.60
C ARG A 272 6.50 37.05 -20.33
N ALA A 273 6.44 37.45 -19.06
CA ALA A 273 6.47 38.85 -18.65
C ALA A 273 7.90 39.45 -18.61
N GLY A 274 8.94 38.68 -18.97
CA GLY A 274 10.33 39.13 -18.93
C GLY A 274 10.86 39.40 -17.52
N LEU A 275 10.20 38.85 -16.49
CA LEU A 275 10.57 39.06 -15.10
C LEU A 275 11.78 38.21 -14.73
N THR A 276 12.80 38.85 -14.16
CA THR A 276 14.05 38.22 -13.72
C THR A 276 13.87 37.51 -12.38
N GLN A 277 14.89 36.74 -11.96
CA GLN A 277 14.93 36.12 -10.63
C GLN A 277 14.79 37.11 -9.46
N ASN A 278 15.14 38.39 -9.66
CA ASN A 278 15.05 39.44 -8.64
C ASN A 278 13.66 40.07 -8.51
N ASP A 279 12.77 39.84 -9.49
CA ASP A 279 11.39 40.31 -9.46
C ASP A 279 10.56 39.41 -8.53
N ARG A 280 10.52 39.78 -7.25
CA ARG A 280 10.11 38.88 -6.17
C ARG A 280 8.66 38.38 -6.26
N PHE A 281 7.76 39.10 -6.93
CA PHE A 281 6.33 38.76 -6.99
C PHE A 281 5.69 39.23 -8.30
N THR A 282 4.69 38.49 -8.77
CA THR A 282 3.73 38.94 -9.80
C THR A 282 2.48 39.47 -9.09
N LEU A 283 1.80 40.45 -9.68
CA LEU A 283 0.53 40.95 -9.17
C LEU A 283 -0.61 39.99 -9.52
N CYS A 284 -1.62 39.94 -8.67
CA CYS A 284 -2.85 39.23 -8.92
C CYS A 284 -3.62 39.90 -10.05
N VAL A 285 -4.22 39.09 -10.93
CA VAL A 285 -5.02 39.60 -12.06
C VAL A 285 -6.26 40.36 -11.60
N ASP A 286 -6.81 39.98 -10.44
CA ASP A 286 -8.02 40.58 -9.87
C ASP A 286 -7.72 41.70 -8.86
N HIS A 287 -6.47 41.80 -8.37
CA HIS A 287 -6.07 42.75 -7.34
C HIS A 287 -4.74 43.42 -7.71
N PRO A 288 -4.77 44.68 -8.19
CA PRO A 288 -3.57 45.42 -8.59
C PRO A 288 -2.52 45.57 -7.48
N ASP A 289 -2.93 45.59 -6.22
CA ASP A 289 -2.02 45.64 -5.06
C ASP A 289 -1.75 44.25 -4.44
N GLY A 290 -2.47 43.23 -4.91
CA GLY A 290 -2.37 41.87 -4.40
C GLY A 290 -1.14 41.16 -4.96
N ARG A 291 -0.25 40.70 -4.10
CA ARG A 291 0.94 39.94 -4.51
C ARG A 291 0.62 38.46 -4.53
N MET A 292 1.16 37.73 -5.50
CA MET A 292 1.06 36.28 -5.52
C MET A 292 2.00 35.67 -4.47
N VAL A 293 1.45 34.95 -3.50
CA VAL A 293 2.16 34.26 -2.41
C VAL A 293 1.99 32.76 -2.50
N LYS A 294 3.07 32.02 -2.20
CA LYS A 294 3.05 30.56 -2.20
C LYS A 294 2.29 30.05 -0.98
N ARG A 295 1.21 29.31 -1.18
CA ARG A 295 0.42 28.65 -0.13
C ARG A 295 0.11 27.21 -0.53
N ARG A 296 -0.09 26.34 0.46
CA ARG A 296 -0.54 24.96 0.21
C ARG A 296 -2.06 24.96 0.06
N GLY A 297 -2.55 24.47 -1.07
CA GLY A 297 -3.99 24.42 -1.34
C GLY A 297 -4.36 23.37 -2.38
N ARG A 298 -5.67 23.24 -2.63
CA ARG A 298 -6.20 22.24 -3.58
C ARG A 298 -5.97 22.72 -5.01
N VAL A 299 -5.20 21.96 -5.78
CA VAL A 299 -4.93 22.24 -7.20
C VAL A 299 -5.75 21.36 -8.14
N LYS A 300 -6.30 20.25 -7.64
CA LYS A 300 -7.25 19.40 -8.35
C LYS A 300 -8.28 18.87 -7.37
N THR A 301 -9.56 18.96 -7.72
CA THR A 301 -10.65 18.39 -6.93
C THR A 301 -10.76 16.90 -7.20
N GLY A 302 -10.98 16.12 -6.14
CA GLY A 302 -11.23 14.69 -6.22
C GLY A 302 -12.67 14.38 -6.61
N ALA A 303 -12.89 13.20 -7.18
CA ALA A 303 -14.23 12.71 -7.53
C ALA A 303 -15.02 12.18 -6.33
N ILE A 304 -14.34 11.84 -5.23
CA ILE A 304 -14.96 11.18 -4.07
C ILE A 304 -15.10 12.17 -2.92
N ASP A 305 -16.33 12.31 -2.42
CA ASP A 305 -16.62 12.96 -1.15
C ASP A 305 -16.35 11.99 -0.01
N PHE A 306 -15.19 12.13 0.63
CA PHE A 306 -14.80 11.22 1.70
C PHE A 306 -15.63 11.38 2.97
N ALA A 307 -16.17 12.57 3.26
CA ALA A 307 -17.02 12.76 4.42
C ALA A 307 -18.33 11.96 4.27
N ALA A 308 -18.89 11.95 3.06
CA ALA A 308 -20.03 11.11 2.73
C ALA A 308 -19.69 9.60 2.83
N VAL A 309 -18.51 9.18 2.38
CA VAL A 309 -18.03 7.79 2.54
C VAL A 309 -17.92 7.42 4.02
N GLN A 310 -17.32 8.26 4.85
CA GLN A 310 -17.19 8.03 6.29
C GLN A 310 -18.57 7.89 6.96
N ALA A 311 -19.52 8.75 6.60
CA ALA A 311 -20.89 8.66 7.10
C ALA A 311 -21.59 7.35 6.67
N GLN A 312 -21.37 6.91 5.42
CA GLN A 312 -21.90 5.63 4.92
C GLN A 312 -21.31 4.43 5.68
N LEU A 313 -20.00 4.41 5.91
CA LEU A 313 -19.33 3.34 6.64
C LEU A 313 -19.81 3.28 8.10
N ALA A 314 -19.89 4.42 8.78
CA ALA A 314 -20.42 4.51 10.13
C ALA A 314 -21.89 4.05 10.20
N GLY A 315 -22.71 4.43 9.22
CA GLY A 315 -24.10 3.95 9.11
C GLY A 315 -24.22 2.44 8.86
N GLY A 316 -23.18 1.81 8.31
CA GLY A 316 -23.04 0.36 8.17
C GLY A 316 -22.43 -0.34 9.39
N GLY A 317 -22.13 0.39 10.47
CA GLY A 317 -21.51 -0.16 11.68
C GLY A 317 -20.00 -0.40 11.57
N ILE A 318 -19.32 0.26 10.63
CA ILE A 318 -17.87 0.15 10.43
C ILE A 318 -17.14 1.26 11.17
N GLU A 319 -16.30 0.88 12.13
CA GLU A 319 -15.39 1.77 12.85
C GLU A 319 -14.14 2.07 12.01
N LEU A 320 -14.10 3.26 11.40
CA LEU A 320 -12.96 3.69 10.59
C LEU A 320 -12.01 4.60 11.40
N ARG A 321 -10.70 4.35 11.32
CA ARG A 321 -9.63 5.23 11.79
C ARG A 321 -8.67 5.57 10.65
N GLY A 322 -8.47 6.88 10.44
CA GLY A 322 -7.71 7.40 9.30
C GLY A 322 -8.43 7.18 7.96
N GLY A 323 -7.71 6.62 6.99
CA GLY A 323 -8.20 6.44 5.62
C GLY A 323 -8.21 7.72 4.80
N ALA A 324 -8.43 7.55 3.49
CA ALA A 324 -8.44 8.65 2.55
C ALA A 324 -9.38 8.37 1.37
N ALA A 325 -9.81 9.44 0.71
CA ALA A 325 -10.71 9.39 -0.45
C ALA A 325 -10.18 8.49 -1.57
N ASP A 326 -8.86 8.40 -1.74
CA ASP A 326 -8.25 7.54 -2.74
C ASP A 326 -8.32 6.06 -2.42
N GLU A 327 -8.69 5.68 -1.20
CA GLU A 327 -8.85 4.27 -0.81
C GLU A 327 -10.33 3.90 -0.59
N ALA A 328 -11.26 4.82 -0.85
CA ALA A 328 -12.69 4.59 -0.73
C ALA A 328 -13.20 3.49 -1.69
N PRO A 329 -14.30 2.78 -1.36
CA PRO A 329 -14.81 1.67 -2.16
C PRO A 329 -15.04 2.02 -3.64
N ALA A 330 -15.55 3.23 -3.93
CA ALA A 330 -15.81 3.70 -5.30
C ALA A 330 -14.52 3.85 -6.16
N ALA A 331 -13.33 3.85 -5.55
CA ALA A 331 -12.07 3.88 -6.29
C ALA A 331 -11.66 2.51 -6.86
N TYR A 332 -12.38 1.45 -6.50
CA TYR A 332 -12.08 0.05 -6.81
C TYR A 332 -13.17 -0.62 -7.64
N LYS A 333 -12.82 -1.73 -8.29
CA LYS A 333 -13.81 -2.66 -8.84
C LYS A 333 -14.57 -3.33 -7.69
N ARG A 334 -15.68 -3.99 -8.01
CA ARG A 334 -16.41 -4.85 -7.06
C ARG A 334 -15.68 -6.18 -6.91
N LEU A 335 -15.27 -6.55 -5.69
CA LEU A 335 -14.51 -7.79 -5.49
C LEU A 335 -15.29 -9.02 -5.97
N ASP A 336 -16.60 -9.10 -5.70
CA ASP A 336 -17.43 -10.23 -6.15
C ASP A 336 -17.41 -10.46 -7.66
N GLN A 337 -17.36 -9.39 -8.46
CA GLN A 337 -17.29 -9.51 -9.91
C GLN A 337 -15.92 -10.04 -10.36
N VAL A 338 -14.86 -9.63 -9.66
CA VAL A 338 -13.50 -10.11 -9.92
C VAL A 338 -13.37 -11.58 -9.53
N LEU A 339 -13.92 -11.99 -8.38
CA LEU A 339 -13.92 -13.39 -7.94
C LEU A 339 -14.77 -14.28 -8.85
N ALA A 340 -15.90 -13.78 -9.35
CA ALA A 340 -16.76 -14.53 -10.28
C ALA A 340 -16.00 -14.93 -11.56
N ALA A 341 -15.08 -14.08 -12.05
CA ALA A 341 -14.23 -14.40 -13.20
C ALA A 341 -13.21 -15.52 -12.93
N HIS A 342 -12.98 -15.88 -11.65
CA HIS A 342 -12.05 -16.93 -11.22
C HIS A 342 -12.78 -18.13 -10.59
N ALA A 343 -14.12 -18.18 -10.62
CA ALA A 343 -14.93 -19.15 -9.88
C ALA A 343 -14.63 -20.62 -10.22
N ASP A 344 -14.12 -20.88 -11.43
CA ASP A 344 -13.75 -22.21 -11.90
C ASP A 344 -12.45 -22.73 -11.29
N THR A 345 -11.58 -21.86 -10.76
CA THR A 345 -10.25 -22.23 -10.26
C THR A 345 -10.07 -22.01 -8.77
N ILE A 346 -10.99 -21.28 -8.14
CA ILE A 346 -10.98 -21.02 -6.69
C ILE A 346 -12.34 -21.32 -6.05
N GLU A 347 -12.29 -21.62 -4.77
CA GLU A 347 -13.44 -21.76 -3.88
C GLU A 347 -13.35 -20.69 -2.78
N VAL A 348 -14.43 -19.97 -2.51
CA VAL A 348 -14.50 -19.04 -1.37
C VAL A 348 -14.90 -19.85 -0.13
N LEU A 349 -14.04 -19.86 0.87
CA LEU A 349 -14.25 -20.57 2.14
C LEU A 349 -15.00 -19.69 3.14
N HIS A 350 -14.59 -18.42 3.25
CA HIS A 350 -15.16 -17.47 4.19
C HIS A 350 -15.31 -16.09 3.56
N ARG A 351 -16.42 -15.42 3.86
CA ARG A 351 -16.63 -14.00 3.62
C ARG A 351 -16.44 -13.22 4.91
N LEU A 352 -15.58 -12.22 4.85
CA LEU A 352 -15.13 -11.42 5.98
C LEU A 352 -15.67 -9.99 5.83
N THR A 353 -16.72 -9.66 6.58
CA THR A 353 -17.34 -8.33 6.54
C THR A 353 -16.56 -7.37 7.45
N PRO A 354 -16.01 -6.25 6.94
CA PRO A 354 -15.25 -5.34 7.78
C PRO A 354 -16.17 -4.74 8.84
N ILE A 355 -15.71 -4.70 10.08
CA ILE A 355 -16.36 -4.04 11.21
C ILE A 355 -15.46 -2.95 11.79
N GLY A 356 -14.13 -3.11 11.73
CA GLY A 356 -13.16 -2.09 12.09
C GLY A 356 -12.09 -1.98 11.03
N VAL A 357 -11.71 -0.76 10.66
CA VAL A 357 -10.71 -0.47 9.62
C VAL A 357 -9.75 0.61 10.11
N ALA A 358 -8.45 0.32 10.11
CA ALA A 358 -7.40 1.27 10.45
C ALA A 358 -6.43 1.43 9.27
N MET A 359 -6.29 2.68 8.80
CA MET A 359 -5.48 3.04 7.64
C MET A 359 -4.75 4.36 7.88
N ALA A 360 -3.67 4.62 7.14
CA ALA A 360 -3.06 5.95 7.18
C ALA A 360 -4.04 7.06 6.75
N PRO A 361 -4.04 8.20 7.44
CA PRO A 361 -4.83 9.36 7.02
C PRO A 361 -4.22 10.03 5.79
N ALA A 362 -5.06 10.77 5.05
CA ALA A 362 -4.72 11.43 3.78
C ALA A 362 -3.55 12.43 3.85
N ASP A 363 -3.23 12.93 5.04
CA ASP A 363 -2.22 13.95 5.31
C ASP A 363 -0.84 13.37 5.69
N THR A 364 -0.67 12.05 5.65
CA THR A 364 0.64 11.43 5.89
C THR A 364 1.65 11.89 4.83
N ILE A 365 2.59 12.73 5.28
CA ILE A 365 3.68 13.26 4.46
C ILE A 365 4.56 12.09 4.05
N ASP A 366 4.77 11.92 2.75
CA ASP A 366 5.78 11.03 2.19
C ASP A 366 7.11 11.79 2.13
N PRO A 367 8.07 11.53 3.05
CA PRO A 367 9.34 12.26 3.09
C PRO A 367 10.22 12.00 1.86
N PHE A 368 9.82 11.11 0.95
CA PHE A 368 10.53 10.80 -0.29
C PHE A 368 9.88 11.43 -1.53
N LYS A 369 8.78 12.18 -1.37
CA LYS A 369 8.01 12.77 -2.48
C LYS A 369 8.10 14.30 -2.60
N ASP A 370 8.91 14.96 -1.78
CA ASP A 370 9.19 16.40 -1.92
C ASP A 370 10.55 16.68 -2.58
#